data_AF-A0A8S9MLX9-F1
#
_entry.id   AF-A0A8S9MLX9-F1
#
_cell.length_a   1.000
_cell.length_b   1.000
_cell.length_c   1.000
_cell.angle_alpha   90.00
_cell.angle_beta   90.00
_cell.angle_gamma   90.00
#
_symmetry.space_group_name_H-M   'P 1'
#
loop_
_entity.id
_entity.type
_entity.pdbx_description
1 polymer ?
#
loop_
_entity_poly.entity_id
_entity_poly.type
_entity_poly.pdbx_seq_one_letter_code
_entity_poly.pdbx_strand_id
1 'polypeptide(L)'
;MAADLKSVTAFCTVLAVVMLLSRGGAAVEEDETEFHGDYSKLSGIIIPGFASTQLRAWSMLDCPYTPLDFNPLDLVWLDTTKLLSAVNCWFKCMVLDPYNQTDHPECKSRPDSGLSAITELDPGYITGPLSTVWKEWLKWCVEFGIEANAIVAVPYDWRLSPTKLEERDLYFHKLKLTFETVLKLRGGPSIVFAHSMGNNVFRYFLEWLRLEIAPKHYLEWLDQHIHAYFAVGAPLLGSVEAIKSTLSGVTFGLPISEVTVV
;
A
#
# COMPACT_ATOMS: atom_id res chain seq x y z
N MET A 1 -17.45 3.37 7.33
CA MET A 1 -17.76 4.71 6.78
C MET A 1 -17.71 4.57 5.27
N ALA A 2 -18.87 4.63 4.61
CA ALA A 2 -19.02 4.27 3.21
C ALA A 2 -18.17 5.18 2.32
N ALA A 3 -17.16 4.62 1.65
CA ALA A 3 -16.50 5.29 0.55
C ALA A 3 -17.56 5.58 -0.52
N ASP A 4 -17.61 6.83 -0.94
CA ASP A 4 -18.66 7.41 -1.77
C ASP A 4 -18.80 6.64 -3.08
N LEU A 5 -19.89 5.86 -3.18
CA LEU A 5 -20.27 5.05 -4.35
C LEU A 5 -20.26 5.88 -5.65
N LYS A 6 -20.41 7.22 -5.55
CA LYS A 6 -20.38 8.18 -6.66
C LYS A 6 -18.98 8.41 -7.23
N SER A 7 -17.94 8.33 -6.38
CA SER A 7 -16.55 8.50 -6.83
C SER A 7 -16.04 7.24 -7.56
N VAL A 8 -16.48 6.07 -7.11
CA VAL A 8 -16.19 4.77 -7.77
C VAL A 8 -16.94 4.63 -9.09
N THR A 9 -18.20 5.08 -9.16
CA THR A 9 -18.94 5.13 -10.44
C THR A 9 -18.32 6.12 -11.41
N ALA A 10 -17.84 7.27 -10.96
CA ALA A 10 -17.10 8.22 -11.81
C ALA A 10 -15.81 7.60 -12.38
N PHE A 11 -15.07 6.83 -11.58
CA PHE A 11 -13.83 6.15 -12.00
C PHE A 11 -14.09 5.03 -13.03
N CYS A 12 -15.15 4.24 -12.83
CA CYS A 12 -15.59 3.23 -13.79
C CYS A 12 -16.20 3.85 -15.07
N THR A 13 -16.87 5.00 -14.98
CA THR A 13 -17.33 5.71 -16.18
C THR A 13 -16.16 6.24 -17.01
N VAL A 14 -15.05 6.66 -16.40
CA VAL A 14 -13.87 7.07 -17.18
C VAL A 14 -13.25 5.86 -17.89
N LEU A 15 -13.07 4.72 -17.20
CA LEU A 15 -12.54 3.51 -17.83
C LEU A 15 -13.48 2.94 -18.91
N ALA A 16 -14.79 2.96 -18.67
CA ALA A 16 -15.81 2.49 -19.60
C ALA A 16 -16.05 3.44 -20.77
N VAL A 17 -16.01 4.77 -20.57
CA VAL A 17 -16.12 5.77 -21.65
C VAL A 17 -14.91 5.70 -22.57
N VAL A 18 -13.71 5.48 -22.03
CA VAL A 18 -12.50 5.19 -22.82
C VAL A 18 -12.66 3.91 -23.64
N MET A 19 -13.34 2.87 -23.11
CA MET A 19 -13.61 1.64 -23.85
C MET A 19 -14.84 1.68 -24.79
N LEU A 20 -15.78 2.61 -24.60
CA LEU A 20 -17.03 2.70 -25.38
C LEU A 20 -16.92 3.69 -26.55
N LEU A 21 -16.15 4.77 -26.41
CA LEU A 21 -15.92 5.73 -27.50
C LEU A 21 -15.13 5.14 -28.68
N SER A 22 -14.42 4.03 -28.47
CA SER A 22 -13.69 3.29 -29.53
C SER A 22 -14.58 2.36 -30.37
N ARG A 23 -15.88 2.24 -30.08
CA ARG A 23 -16.81 1.35 -30.80
C ARG A 23 -17.71 2.04 -31.83
N GLY A 24 -17.69 3.37 -31.91
CA GLY A 24 -18.55 4.15 -32.80
C GLY A 24 -17.76 4.96 -33.81
N GLY A 25 -17.46 4.37 -34.97
CA GLY A 25 -16.83 5.08 -36.07
C GLY A 25 -17.78 6.10 -36.72
N ALA A 26 -17.35 7.35 -36.80
CA ALA A 26 -17.68 8.30 -37.87
C ALA A 26 -16.58 9.37 -37.95
N ALA A 27 -16.08 9.56 -39.17
CA ALA A 27 -14.86 10.28 -39.52
C ALA A 27 -14.79 11.75 -39.06
N VAL A 28 -13.68 12.11 -38.41
CA VAL A 28 -13.03 13.43 -38.47
C VAL A 28 -11.52 13.19 -38.34
N GLU A 29 -10.73 13.73 -39.27
CA GLU A 29 -9.26 13.76 -39.21
C GLU A 29 -8.81 14.69 -38.07
N GLU A 30 -8.37 14.11 -36.96
CA GLU A 30 -7.39 14.73 -36.06
C GLU A 30 -6.22 13.75 -35.91
N ASP A 31 -5.02 14.29 -35.76
CA ASP A 31 -3.73 13.59 -35.66
C ASP A 31 -3.70 12.75 -34.36
N GLU A 32 -4.44 11.65 -34.36
CA GLU A 32 -4.51 10.66 -33.28
C GLU A 32 -3.25 9.81 -33.36
N THR A 33 -2.32 10.06 -32.44
CA THR A 33 -1.33 9.05 -32.06
C THR A 33 -2.07 7.88 -31.43
N GLU A 34 -2.51 6.97 -32.30
CA GLU A 34 -3.21 5.73 -32.04
C GLU A 34 -2.48 4.96 -30.92
N PHE A 35 -3.13 4.81 -29.77
CA PHE A 35 -2.58 4.14 -28.58
C PHE A 35 -2.57 2.62 -28.80
N HIS A 36 -1.74 2.15 -29.74
CA HIS A 36 -1.46 0.75 -30.02
C HIS A 36 -0.46 0.19 -28.98
N GLY A 37 -0.80 0.28 -27.71
CA GLY A 37 -0.02 -0.30 -26.62
C GLY A 37 -0.31 -1.79 -26.47
N ASP A 38 0.72 -2.63 -26.58
CA ASP A 38 0.64 -4.05 -26.23
C ASP A 38 0.45 -4.19 -24.71
N TYR A 39 -0.81 -4.15 -24.25
CA TYR A 39 -1.18 -4.22 -22.83
C TYR A 39 -0.65 -5.45 -22.11
N SER A 40 -0.25 -6.51 -22.84
CA SER A 40 0.38 -7.69 -22.26
C SER A 40 1.71 -7.38 -21.56
N LYS A 41 2.39 -6.29 -21.95
CA LYS A 41 3.70 -5.90 -21.41
C LYS A 41 3.62 -4.97 -20.20
N LEU A 42 2.44 -4.43 -19.90
CA LEU A 42 2.25 -3.54 -18.76
C LEU A 42 2.10 -4.33 -17.47
N SER A 43 2.62 -3.75 -16.39
CA SER A 43 2.52 -4.25 -15.01
C SER A 43 1.88 -3.21 -14.10
N GLY A 44 1.23 -3.65 -13.02
CA GLY A 44 0.75 -2.79 -11.95
C GLY A 44 1.62 -2.90 -10.71
N ILE A 45 2.08 -1.78 -10.16
CA ILE A 45 2.76 -1.73 -8.86
C ILE A 45 1.86 -1.00 -7.87
N ILE A 46 1.54 -1.65 -6.76
CA ILE A 46 0.67 -1.11 -5.72
C ILE A 46 1.48 -0.69 -4.50
N ILE A 47 1.43 0.61 -4.19
CA ILE A 47 1.98 1.21 -2.98
C ILE A 47 0.81 1.47 -2.02
N PRO A 48 0.63 0.66 -0.96
CA PRO A 48 -0.50 0.76 -0.05
C PRO A 48 -0.45 2.04 0.80
N GLY A 49 -1.56 2.34 1.47
CA GLY A 49 -1.69 3.52 2.33
C GLY A 49 -1.34 3.27 3.80
N PHE A 50 -1.66 4.26 4.63
CA PHE A 50 -1.56 4.15 6.09
C PHE A 50 -2.41 2.98 6.60
N ALA A 51 -1.84 2.19 7.51
CA ALA A 51 -2.50 1.04 8.13
C ALA A 51 -3.08 0.00 7.16
N SER A 52 -2.64 0.00 5.89
CA SER A 52 -3.19 -0.81 4.80
C SER A 52 -2.32 -2.02 4.43
N THR A 53 -1.32 -2.33 5.25
CA THR A 53 -0.41 -3.47 5.10
C THR A 53 -0.42 -4.26 6.38
N GLN A 54 -0.52 -5.58 6.28
CA GLN A 54 -0.40 -6.47 7.42
C GLN A 54 0.98 -6.37 8.08
N LEU A 55 1.02 -6.37 9.41
CA LEU A 55 2.26 -6.47 10.17
C LEU A 55 2.33 -7.84 10.86
N ARG A 56 3.51 -8.43 10.85
CA ARG A 56 3.84 -9.75 11.39
C ARG A 56 4.82 -9.61 12.54
N ALA A 57 4.66 -10.41 13.58
CA ALA A 57 5.57 -10.44 14.71
C ALA A 57 6.91 -11.09 14.29
N TRP A 58 8.00 -10.54 14.79
CA TRP A 58 9.37 -11.06 14.66
C TRP A 58 10.00 -11.21 16.04
N SER A 59 9.26 -11.87 16.92
CA SER A 59 9.59 -12.05 18.33
C SER A 59 8.73 -13.17 18.92
N MET A 60 9.20 -13.73 20.03
CA MET A 60 8.38 -14.52 20.94
C MET A 60 8.04 -13.62 22.13
N LEU A 61 6.75 -13.37 22.35
CA LEU A 61 6.26 -12.55 23.46
C LEU A 61 5.15 -13.31 24.18
N ASP A 62 5.45 -13.70 25.42
CA ASP A 62 4.50 -14.35 26.32
C ASP A 62 3.58 -13.29 26.94
N CYS A 63 2.28 -13.56 26.90
CA CYS A 63 1.23 -12.65 27.32
C CYS A 63 0.57 -13.10 28.61
N PRO A 64 0.82 -12.40 29.73
CA PRO A 64 0.23 -12.78 31.01
C PRO A 64 -1.30 -12.82 30.95
N TYR A 65 -1.90 -13.80 31.62
CA TYR A 65 -3.35 -13.94 31.82
C TYR A 65 -4.18 -14.27 30.56
N THR A 66 -3.54 -14.61 29.44
CA THR A 66 -4.21 -15.03 28.21
C THR A 66 -3.38 -16.10 27.48
N PRO A 67 -3.99 -17.07 26.76
CA PRO A 67 -3.24 -18.00 25.92
C PRO A 67 -2.81 -17.40 24.57
N LEU A 68 -3.00 -16.08 24.37
CA LEU A 68 -2.78 -15.38 23.11
C LEU A 68 -1.37 -14.77 23.05
N ASP A 69 -0.37 -15.63 23.08
CA ASP A 69 1.03 -15.23 22.91
C ASP A 69 1.31 -14.80 21.46
N PHE A 70 2.38 -14.04 21.26
CA PHE A 70 2.88 -13.73 19.93
C PHE A 70 4.06 -14.64 19.59
N ASN A 71 3.89 -15.41 18.52
CA ASN A 71 4.95 -16.20 17.91
C ASN A 71 5.50 -15.52 16.64
N PRO A 72 6.69 -15.92 16.16
CA PRO A 72 7.19 -15.43 14.89
C PRO A 72 6.19 -15.66 13.75
N LEU A 73 6.00 -14.63 12.92
CA LEU A 73 5.05 -14.57 11.81
C LEU A 73 3.56 -14.53 12.19
N ASP A 74 3.25 -14.44 13.48
CA ASP A 74 1.88 -14.17 13.89
C ASP A 74 1.44 -12.78 13.41
N LEU A 75 0.16 -12.65 13.09
CA LEU A 75 -0.43 -11.37 12.70
C LEU A 75 -0.45 -10.42 13.91
N VAL A 76 0.05 -9.21 13.72
CA VAL A 76 0.02 -8.12 14.69
C VAL A 76 -0.98 -7.06 14.24
N TRP A 77 -0.94 -6.71 12.96
CA TRP A 77 -1.88 -5.79 12.33
C TRP A 77 -2.50 -6.45 11.09
N LEU A 78 -3.80 -6.66 10.99
CA LEU A 78 -4.82 -6.52 12.04
C LEU A 78 -5.18 -7.90 12.59
N ASP A 79 -4.90 -8.14 13.88
CA ASP A 79 -5.43 -9.32 14.60
C ASP A 79 -6.47 -8.83 15.61
N THR A 80 -7.75 -8.88 15.26
CA THR A 80 -8.82 -8.42 16.15
C THR A 80 -8.89 -9.21 17.45
N THR A 81 -8.53 -10.50 17.45
CA THR A 81 -8.58 -11.33 18.65
C THR A 81 -7.55 -10.88 19.67
N LYS A 82 -6.29 -10.68 19.25
CA LYS A 82 -5.21 -10.20 20.10
C LYS A 82 -5.39 -8.73 20.47
N LEU A 83 -5.91 -7.92 19.55
CA LEU A 83 -6.23 -6.51 19.82
C LEU A 83 -7.26 -6.36 20.94
N LEU A 84 -8.26 -7.24 21.03
CA LEU A 84 -9.31 -7.17 22.06
C LEU A 84 -8.94 -7.89 23.36
N SER A 85 -8.22 -9.01 23.26
CA SER A 85 -8.02 -9.93 24.39
C SER A 85 -6.62 -9.85 25.00
N ALA A 86 -5.66 -9.26 24.27
CA ALA A 86 -4.25 -9.14 24.66
C ALA A 86 -3.69 -7.73 24.39
N VAL A 87 -4.49 -6.69 24.65
CA VAL A 87 -4.20 -5.27 24.32
C VAL A 87 -2.80 -4.84 24.74
N ASN A 88 -2.38 -5.17 25.96
CA ASN A 88 -1.06 -4.77 26.48
C ASN A 88 0.10 -5.39 25.68
N CYS A 89 -0.02 -6.65 25.27
CA CYS A 89 0.97 -7.29 24.43
C CYS A 89 0.95 -6.76 23.00
N TRP A 90 -0.25 -6.65 22.42
CA TRP A 90 -0.43 -6.07 21.10
C TRP A 90 0.19 -4.67 21.02
N PHE A 91 -0.02 -3.84 22.06
CA PHE A 91 0.54 -2.51 22.16
C PHE A 91 2.08 -2.54 22.16
N LYS A 92 2.72 -3.47 22.88
CA LYS A 92 4.19 -3.65 22.82
C LYS A 92 4.67 -3.91 21.39
N CYS A 93 3.94 -4.69 20.60
CA CYS A 93 4.30 -4.97 19.21
C CYS A 93 4.04 -3.81 18.24
N MET A 94 3.11 -2.91 18.58
CA MET A 94 2.72 -1.80 17.73
C MET A 94 3.52 -0.52 17.99
N VAL A 95 3.84 -0.24 19.25
CA VAL A 95 4.50 0.99 19.67
C VAL A 95 5.92 1.08 19.12
N LEU A 96 6.30 2.29 18.72
CA LEU A 96 7.67 2.64 18.34
C LEU A 96 8.25 3.60 19.37
N ASP A 97 9.57 3.57 19.54
CA ASP A 97 10.26 4.60 20.32
C ASP A 97 10.08 5.98 19.65
N PRO A 98 9.70 7.01 20.41
CA PRO A 98 9.30 8.30 19.84
C PRO A 98 10.45 9.08 19.18
N TYR A 99 11.71 8.76 19.50
CA TYR A 99 12.86 9.50 18.99
C TYR A 99 13.57 8.77 17.86
N ASN A 100 13.83 7.47 18.03
CA ASN A 100 14.60 6.70 17.06
C ASN A 100 13.73 5.81 16.14
N GLN A 101 12.43 5.68 16.42
CA GLN A 101 11.46 4.85 15.70
C GLN A 101 11.82 3.35 15.67
N THR A 102 12.53 2.85 16.68
CA THR A 102 12.78 1.41 16.82
C THR A 102 11.57 0.71 17.45
N ASP A 103 11.38 -0.56 17.11
CA ASP A 103 10.37 -1.40 17.77
C ASP A 103 10.67 -1.59 19.26
N HIS A 104 9.66 -1.98 20.03
CA HIS A 104 9.82 -2.35 21.43
C HIS A 104 10.84 -3.50 21.60
N PRO A 105 11.71 -3.49 22.64
CA PRO A 105 12.73 -4.52 22.83
C PRO A 105 12.19 -5.95 22.90
N GLU A 106 10.99 -6.11 23.48
CA GLU A 106 10.32 -7.40 23.64
C GLU A 106 9.51 -7.84 22.41
N CYS A 107 9.14 -6.92 21.51
CA CYS A 107 8.37 -7.29 20.33
C CYS A 107 8.74 -6.47 19.10
N LYS A 108 9.22 -7.15 18.05
CA LYS A 108 9.55 -6.54 16.76
C LYS A 108 8.45 -6.84 15.77
N SER A 109 8.09 -5.87 14.94
CA SER A 109 7.06 -6.05 13.91
C SER A 109 7.62 -5.76 12.52
N ARG A 110 7.27 -6.58 11.53
CA ARG A 110 7.72 -6.45 10.14
C ARG A 110 6.52 -6.46 9.19
N PRO A 111 6.54 -5.71 8.08
CA PRO A 111 5.47 -5.79 7.10
C PRO A 111 5.46 -7.17 6.45
N ASP A 112 4.28 -7.73 6.25
CA ASP A 112 4.11 -8.93 5.43
C ASP A 112 4.38 -8.59 3.95
N SER A 113 4.56 -9.62 3.11
CA SER A 113 4.97 -9.47 1.71
C SER A 113 3.90 -9.94 0.72
N GLY A 114 3.96 -9.39 -0.50
CA GLY A 114 3.08 -9.78 -1.61
C GLY A 114 1.65 -9.24 -1.51
N LEU A 115 0.79 -9.69 -2.42
CA LEU A 115 -0.60 -9.22 -2.56
C LEU A 115 -1.48 -9.60 -1.35
N SER A 116 -1.24 -10.75 -0.72
CA SER A 116 -1.97 -11.17 0.47
C SER A 116 -1.83 -10.17 1.63
N ALA A 117 -0.69 -9.49 1.74
CA ALA A 117 -0.41 -8.52 2.80
C ALA A 117 -1.30 -7.26 2.75
N ILE A 118 -1.93 -6.97 1.60
CA ILE A 118 -2.69 -5.74 1.37
C ILE A 118 -4.16 -5.99 1.03
N THR A 119 -4.60 -7.25 0.91
CA THR A 119 -5.96 -7.56 0.45
C THR A 119 -6.98 -7.53 1.58
N GLU A 120 -6.76 -8.34 2.61
CA GLU A 120 -7.54 -8.39 3.84
C GLU A 120 -6.59 -8.12 4.99
N LEU A 121 -6.90 -7.23 5.94
CA LEU A 121 -5.98 -6.94 7.06
C LEU A 121 -6.09 -7.96 8.19
N ASP A 122 -7.28 -8.54 8.38
CA ASP A 122 -7.57 -9.60 9.35
C ASP A 122 -8.26 -10.75 8.58
N PRO A 123 -7.49 -11.72 8.05
CA PRO A 123 -8.06 -12.83 7.29
C PRO A 123 -8.87 -13.76 8.20
N GLY A 124 -10.10 -14.05 7.79
CA GLY A 124 -10.99 -14.94 8.53
C GLY A 124 -12.39 -14.96 7.93
N TYR A 125 -13.20 -15.95 8.30
CA TYR A 125 -14.56 -16.09 7.78
C TYR A 125 -15.44 -14.87 8.08
N ILE A 126 -15.26 -14.27 9.26
CA ILE A 126 -16.01 -13.09 9.73
C ILE A 126 -15.20 -11.81 9.51
N THR A 127 -13.90 -11.83 9.87
CA THR A 127 -13.04 -10.64 9.90
C THR A 127 -12.53 -10.21 8.53
N GLY A 128 -12.36 -11.15 7.58
CA GLY A 128 -11.83 -10.86 6.24
C GLY A 128 -12.69 -9.90 5.43
N PRO A 129 -14.01 -10.16 5.27
CA PRO A 129 -14.92 -9.27 4.56
C PRO A 129 -15.01 -7.86 5.17
N LEU A 130 -14.77 -7.73 6.48
CA LEU A 130 -14.81 -6.45 7.21
C LEU A 130 -13.50 -5.66 7.13
N SER A 131 -12.39 -6.34 6.80
CA SER A 131 -11.04 -5.79 6.77
C SER A 131 -10.44 -5.72 5.36
N THR A 132 -11.30 -5.77 4.33
CA THR A 132 -10.88 -5.71 2.93
C THR A 132 -10.39 -4.32 2.54
N VAL A 133 -9.20 -4.26 1.93
CA VAL A 133 -8.61 -3.04 1.37
C VAL A 133 -8.48 -3.17 -0.16
N TRP A 134 -7.64 -4.08 -0.65
CA TRP A 134 -7.39 -4.26 -2.08
C TRP A 134 -8.05 -5.49 -2.70
N LYS A 135 -8.72 -6.35 -1.90
CA LYS A 135 -9.30 -7.61 -2.41
C LYS A 135 -10.30 -7.40 -3.53
N GLU A 136 -11.24 -6.46 -3.37
CA GLU A 136 -12.26 -6.21 -4.40
C GLU A 136 -11.61 -5.71 -5.68
N TRP A 137 -10.70 -4.73 -5.59
CA TRP A 137 -9.97 -4.23 -6.77
C TRP A 137 -9.22 -5.36 -7.50
N LEU A 138 -8.56 -6.27 -6.78
CA LEU A 138 -7.91 -7.43 -7.40
C LEU A 138 -8.90 -8.40 -8.05
N LYS A 139 -10.10 -8.61 -7.48
CA LYS A 139 -11.13 -9.42 -8.14
C LYS A 139 -11.50 -8.84 -9.50
N TRP A 140 -11.72 -7.52 -9.58
CA TRP A 140 -11.98 -6.84 -10.85
C TRP A 140 -10.83 -7.05 -11.84
N CYS A 141 -9.58 -6.91 -11.40
CA CYS A 141 -8.42 -7.17 -12.25
C CYS A 141 -8.41 -8.59 -12.83
N VAL A 142 -8.71 -9.59 -11.98
CA VAL A 142 -8.79 -11.00 -12.42
C VAL A 142 -9.96 -11.21 -13.39
N GLU A 143 -11.12 -10.60 -13.15
CA GLU A 143 -12.28 -10.67 -14.04
C GLU A 143 -12.01 -10.05 -15.42
N PHE A 144 -11.20 -9.00 -15.48
CA PHE A 144 -10.73 -8.40 -16.74
C PHE A 144 -9.58 -9.17 -17.41
N GLY A 145 -9.14 -10.30 -16.84
CA GLY A 145 -8.10 -11.15 -17.41
C GLY A 145 -6.68 -10.66 -17.15
N ILE A 146 -6.46 -9.81 -16.13
CA ILE A 146 -5.10 -9.41 -15.72
C ILE A 146 -4.42 -10.60 -15.03
N GLU A 147 -3.22 -10.94 -15.51
CA GLU A 147 -2.43 -12.04 -14.97
C GLU A 147 -1.94 -11.74 -13.54
N ALA A 148 -1.85 -12.79 -12.71
CA ALA A 148 -1.41 -12.65 -11.31
C ALA A 148 0.02 -12.10 -11.16
N ASN A 149 0.91 -12.40 -12.11
CA ASN A 149 2.28 -11.88 -12.15
C ASN A 149 2.38 -10.47 -12.75
N ALA A 150 1.28 -9.91 -13.26
CA ALA A 150 1.25 -8.54 -13.76
C ALA A 150 1.19 -7.52 -12.63
N ILE A 151 0.65 -7.91 -11.47
CA ILE A 151 0.41 -7.02 -10.34
C ILE A 151 1.37 -7.37 -9.20
N VAL A 152 2.13 -6.38 -8.75
CA VAL A 152 3.06 -6.51 -7.63
C VAL A 152 2.66 -5.53 -6.53
N ALA A 153 2.45 -6.02 -5.32
CA ALA A 153 2.34 -5.18 -4.14
C ALA A 153 3.73 -4.91 -3.55
N VAL A 154 3.96 -3.67 -3.12
CA VAL A 154 5.16 -3.25 -2.39
C VAL A 154 4.75 -2.79 -0.98
N PRO A 155 4.39 -3.73 -0.09
CA PRO A 155 4.04 -3.43 1.29
C PRO A 155 5.23 -2.86 2.08
N TYR A 156 4.93 -2.02 3.07
CA TYR A 156 5.93 -1.39 3.93
C TYR A 156 5.41 -1.19 5.36
N ASP A 157 6.33 -0.94 6.28
CA ASP A 157 5.99 -0.58 7.67
C ASP A 157 5.49 0.87 7.72
N TRP A 158 4.18 1.03 7.60
CA TRP A 158 3.51 2.33 7.57
C TRP A 158 3.61 3.13 8.88
N ARG A 159 4.20 2.56 9.94
CA ARG A 159 4.49 3.26 11.19
C ARG A 159 5.76 4.12 11.09
N LEU A 160 6.66 3.79 10.15
CA LEU A 160 7.96 4.46 10.01
C LEU A 160 7.91 5.69 9.11
N SER A 161 8.76 6.66 9.44
CA SER A 161 9.10 7.75 8.51
C SER A 161 9.85 7.21 7.27
N PRO A 162 9.76 7.89 6.11
CA PRO A 162 10.45 7.47 4.89
C PRO A 162 11.97 7.25 5.07
N THR A 163 12.66 8.13 5.80
CA THR A 163 14.10 7.95 6.07
C THR A 163 14.37 6.63 6.82
N LYS A 164 13.53 6.28 7.80
CA LYS A 164 13.67 5.04 8.57
C LYS A 164 13.29 3.80 7.78
N LEU A 165 12.35 3.90 6.83
CA LEU A 165 12.07 2.82 5.89
C LEU A 165 13.30 2.44 5.07
N GLU A 166 14.10 3.44 4.69
CA GLU A 166 15.35 3.20 3.97
C GLU A 166 16.43 2.64 4.89
N GLU A 167 16.75 3.32 5.99
CA GLU A 167 17.81 2.91 6.91
C GLU A 167 17.60 1.51 7.50
N ARG A 168 16.36 1.16 7.85
CA ARG A 168 16.04 -0.11 8.52
C ARG A 168 15.79 -1.24 7.53
N ASP A 169 15.00 -0.97 6.49
CA ASP A 169 14.44 -2.02 5.64
C ASP A 169 14.96 -1.99 4.20
N LEU A 170 15.81 -1.02 3.83
CA LEU A 170 16.26 -0.75 2.46
C LEU A 170 15.07 -0.68 1.48
N TYR A 171 13.98 -0.08 1.93
CA TYR A 171 12.70 -0.14 1.24
C TYR A 171 12.78 0.48 -0.16
N PHE A 172 13.44 1.63 -0.33
CA PHE A 172 13.49 2.30 -1.63
C PHE A 172 14.46 1.62 -2.60
N HIS A 173 15.56 1.05 -2.09
CA HIS A 173 16.40 0.16 -2.91
C HIS A 173 15.62 -1.05 -3.42
N LYS A 174 14.85 -1.72 -2.54
CA LYS A 174 13.98 -2.83 -2.94
C LYS A 174 12.90 -2.41 -3.92
N LEU A 175 12.34 -1.21 -3.75
CA LEU A 175 11.34 -0.66 -4.67
C LEU A 175 11.94 -0.41 -6.06
N LYS A 176 13.12 0.20 -6.16
CA LYS A 176 13.87 0.37 -7.42
C LYS A 176 14.11 -0.97 -8.10
N LEU A 177 14.63 -1.95 -7.37
CA LEU A 177 14.85 -3.31 -7.89
C LEU A 177 13.55 -3.99 -8.33
N THR A 178 12.43 -3.68 -7.68
CA THR A 178 11.11 -4.18 -8.07
C THR A 178 10.71 -3.65 -9.44
N PHE A 179 10.87 -2.34 -9.70
CA PHE A 179 10.64 -1.76 -11.02
C PHE A 179 11.51 -2.42 -12.10
N GLU A 180 12.80 -2.60 -11.83
CA GLU A 180 13.75 -3.23 -12.77
C GLU A 180 13.40 -4.71 -13.03
N THR A 181 13.00 -5.43 -11.97
CA THR A 181 12.59 -6.85 -12.07
C THR A 181 11.32 -6.98 -12.89
N VAL A 182 10.32 -6.13 -12.64
CA VAL A 182 9.04 -6.17 -13.33
C VAL A 182 9.19 -5.79 -14.80
N LEU A 183 10.01 -4.78 -15.11
CA LEU A 183 10.37 -4.43 -16.49
C LEU A 183 11.01 -5.62 -17.22
N LYS A 184 11.93 -6.34 -16.57
CA LYS A 184 12.56 -7.53 -17.15
C LYS A 184 11.59 -8.69 -17.35
N LEU A 185 10.61 -8.85 -16.45
CA LEU A 185 9.63 -9.93 -16.51
C LEU A 185 8.60 -9.73 -17.63
N ARG A 186 8.12 -8.49 -17.84
CA ARG A 186 7.06 -8.20 -18.82
C ARG A 186 7.54 -7.52 -20.10
N GLY A 187 8.75 -6.97 -20.09
CA GLY A 187 9.32 -6.24 -21.23
C GLY A 187 8.67 -4.86 -21.45
N GLY A 188 7.98 -4.31 -20.45
CA GLY A 188 7.33 -3.02 -20.52
C GLY A 188 7.32 -2.26 -19.19
N PRO A 189 7.05 -0.94 -19.23
CA PRO A 189 7.00 -0.09 -18.05
C PRO A 189 5.81 -0.42 -17.14
N SER A 190 5.89 0.00 -15.88
CA SER A 190 4.87 -0.26 -14.86
C SER A 190 3.92 0.93 -14.69
N ILE A 191 2.65 0.64 -14.45
CA ILE A 191 1.65 1.57 -13.93
C ILE A 191 1.73 1.56 -12.41
N VAL A 192 1.89 2.73 -11.79
CA VAL A 192 2.00 2.88 -10.34
C VAL A 192 0.66 3.29 -9.76
N PHE A 193 0.15 2.52 -8.81
CA PHE A 193 -1.02 2.83 -8.00
C PHE A 193 -0.57 3.16 -6.59
N ALA A 194 -0.70 4.42 -6.18
CA ALA A 194 -0.40 4.82 -4.81
C ALA A 194 -1.68 5.26 -4.10
N HIS A 195 -1.97 4.67 -2.94
CA HIS A 195 -3.17 4.97 -2.16
C HIS A 195 -2.84 5.75 -0.90
N SER A 196 -3.58 6.85 -0.65
CA SER A 196 -3.48 7.66 0.57
C SER A 196 -2.01 8.02 0.89
N MET A 197 -1.51 7.67 2.08
CA MET A 197 -0.12 7.91 2.49
C MET A 197 0.93 7.28 1.55
N GLY A 198 0.58 6.23 0.81
CA GLY A 198 1.45 5.62 -0.20
C GLY A 198 1.89 6.60 -1.28
N ASN A 199 1.10 7.65 -1.56
CA ASN A 199 1.47 8.74 -2.47
C ASN A 199 2.66 9.54 -1.95
N ASN A 200 2.72 9.81 -0.65
CA ASN A 200 3.85 10.51 -0.04
C ASN A 200 5.10 9.63 0.00
N VAL A 201 4.93 8.32 0.22
CA VAL A 201 6.03 7.34 0.14
C VAL A 201 6.58 7.28 -1.29
N PHE A 202 5.72 7.23 -2.30
CA PHE A 202 6.14 7.24 -3.69
C PHE A 202 6.81 8.56 -4.09
N ARG A 203 6.27 9.70 -3.65
CA ARG A 203 6.91 11.01 -3.85
C ARG A 203 8.31 11.06 -3.21
N TYR A 204 8.46 10.54 -2.00
CA TYR A 204 9.77 10.44 -1.36
C TYR A 204 10.71 9.53 -2.16
N PHE A 205 10.21 8.39 -2.66
CA PHE A 205 10.98 7.49 -3.53
C PHE A 205 11.53 8.22 -4.77
N LEU A 206 10.74 9.07 -5.44
CA LEU A 206 11.21 9.83 -6.60
C LEU A 206 12.36 10.79 -6.25
N GLU A 207 12.27 11.49 -5.12
CA GLU A 207 13.35 12.39 -4.66
C GLU A 207 14.58 11.60 -4.21
N TRP A 208 14.39 10.49 -3.50
CA TRP A 208 15.46 9.57 -3.14
C TRP A 208 16.17 9.01 -4.39
N LEU A 209 15.39 8.60 -5.39
CA LEU A 209 15.89 8.04 -6.64
C LEU A 209 16.69 9.07 -7.44
N ARG A 210 16.27 10.34 -7.40
CA ARG A 210 17.00 11.46 -8.02
C ARG A 210 18.39 11.68 -7.40
N LEU A 211 18.57 11.34 -6.12
CA LEU A 211 19.87 11.40 -5.45
C LEU A 211 20.73 10.16 -5.74
N GLU A 212 20.08 9.00 -5.93
CA GLU A 212 20.73 7.72 -6.19
C GLU A 212 21.22 7.57 -7.65
N ILE A 213 20.44 8.06 -8.62
CA ILE A 213 20.76 7.98 -10.04
C ILE A 213 21.42 9.27 -10.51
N ALA A 214 22.46 9.16 -11.34
CA ALA A 214 23.10 10.32 -11.94
C ALA A 214 22.05 11.19 -12.68
N PRO A 215 22.05 12.54 -12.52
CA PRO A 215 20.99 13.40 -13.05
C PRO A 215 20.67 13.24 -14.53
N LYS A 216 21.65 12.83 -15.34
CA LYS A 216 21.49 12.57 -16.78
C LYS A 216 20.61 11.36 -17.08
N HIS A 217 20.65 10.33 -16.24
CA HIS A 217 19.94 9.07 -16.44
C HIS A 217 18.63 8.97 -15.65
N TYR A 218 18.32 9.96 -14.81
CA TYR A 218 17.11 9.94 -13.98
C TYR A 218 15.83 9.93 -14.83
N LEU A 219 15.72 10.84 -15.80
CA LEU A 219 14.55 10.90 -16.70
C LEU A 219 14.47 9.65 -17.59
N GLU A 220 15.61 9.20 -18.12
CA GLU A 220 15.68 7.96 -18.91
C GLU A 220 15.18 6.74 -18.09
N TRP A 221 15.56 6.67 -16.82
CA TRP A 221 15.08 5.61 -15.93
C TRP A 221 13.56 5.72 -15.72
N LEU A 222 13.02 6.91 -15.48
CA LEU A 222 11.58 7.10 -15.31
C LEU A 222 10.80 6.68 -16.56
N ASP A 223 11.23 7.14 -17.74
CA ASP A 223 10.58 6.82 -19.01
C ASP A 223 10.60 5.32 -19.33
N GLN A 224 11.65 4.61 -18.89
CA GLN A 224 11.78 3.16 -19.07
C GLN A 224 10.94 2.33 -18.09
N HIS A 225 10.75 2.81 -16.86
CA HIS A 225 10.19 2.00 -15.78
C HIS A 225 8.76 2.39 -15.39
N ILE A 226 8.33 3.62 -15.66
CA ILE A 226 7.05 4.16 -15.21
C ILE A 226 6.25 4.64 -16.40
N HIS A 227 5.13 3.97 -16.67
CA HIS A 227 4.21 4.33 -17.74
C HIS A 227 3.25 5.43 -17.32
N ALA A 228 2.64 5.25 -16.15
CA ALA A 228 1.63 6.14 -15.60
C ALA A 228 1.61 6.05 -14.08
N TYR A 229 1.20 7.14 -13.44
CA TYR A 229 1.06 7.24 -11.98
C TYR A 229 -0.37 7.63 -11.62
N PHE A 230 -1.07 6.76 -10.91
CA PHE A 230 -2.42 6.97 -10.41
C PHE A 230 -2.38 7.27 -8.91
N ALA A 231 -2.60 8.54 -8.59
CA ALA A 231 -2.63 9.03 -7.22
C ALA A 231 -4.04 8.93 -6.63
N VAL A 232 -4.30 7.89 -5.83
CA VAL A 232 -5.63 7.65 -5.23
C VAL A 232 -5.69 8.25 -3.83
N GLY A 233 -6.47 9.33 -3.66
CA GLY A 233 -6.69 9.97 -2.35
C GLY A 233 -5.42 10.57 -1.73
N ALA A 234 -4.56 11.19 -2.54
CA ALA A 234 -3.22 11.64 -2.12
C ALA A 234 -3.23 12.85 -1.17
N PRO A 235 -2.71 12.73 0.07
CA PRO A 235 -2.56 13.84 1.00
C PRO A 235 -1.18 14.53 0.80
N LEU A 236 -0.94 15.10 -0.38
CA LEU A 236 0.38 15.65 -0.76
C LEU A 236 0.89 16.78 0.15
N LEU A 237 -0.05 17.50 0.79
CA LEU A 237 0.22 18.59 1.73
C LEU A 237 -0.17 18.23 3.18
N GLY A 238 -0.37 16.94 3.46
CA GLY A 238 -0.83 16.45 4.77
C GLY A 238 -2.35 16.32 4.88
N SER A 239 -2.83 16.02 6.09
CA SER A 239 -4.25 15.83 6.42
C SER A 239 -4.56 16.44 7.79
N VAL A 240 -5.72 17.08 7.91
CA VAL A 240 -6.22 17.59 9.20
C VAL A 240 -6.50 16.47 10.20
N GLU A 241 -6.77 15.25 9.72
CA GLU A 241 -6.96 14.08 10.59
C GLU A 241 -5.68 13.74 11.36
N ALA A 242 -4.50 14.05 10.79
CA ALA A 242 -3.24 13.86 11.51
C ALA A 242 -3.14 14.78 12.74
N ILE A 243 -3.58 16.05 12.61
CA ILE A 243 -3.59 17.00 13.73
C ILE A 243 -4.57 16.51 14.81
N LYS A 244 -5.77 16.09 14.41
CA LYS A 244 -6.76 15.53 15.32
C LYS A 244 -6.24 14.28 16.03
N SER A 245 -5.63 13.37 15.29
CA SER A 245 -4.99 12.16 15.83
C SER A 245 -3.98 12.49 16.92
N THR A 246 -3.10 13.48 16.70
CA THR A 246 -2.10 13.87 17.70
C THR A 246 -2.72 14.50 18.95
N LEU A 247 -3.85 15.21 18.83
CA LEU A 247 -4.44 15.94 19.95
C LEU A 247 -5.42 15.10 20.78
N SER A 248 -6.22 14.25 20.15
CA SER A 248 -7.31 13.52 20.82
C SER A 248 -7.23 12.00 20.67
N GLY A 249 -6.25 11.49 19.91
CA GLY A 249 -6.26 10.10 19.45
C GLY A 249 -7.34 9.85 18.40
N VAL A 250 -7.17 8.76 17.65
CA VAL A 250 -8.17 8.22 16.72
C VAL A 250 -8.14 6.70 16.76
N THR A 251 -9.30 6.10 17.03
CA THR A 251 -9.40 4.64 17.18
C THR A 251 -9.70 3.92 15.86
N PHE A 252 -9.99 4.66 14.78
CA PHE A 252 -10.41 4.10 13.48
C PHE A 252 -11.58 3.09 13.58
N GLY A 253 -12.42 3.20 14.61
CA GLY A 253 -13.52 2.28 14.87
C GLY A 253 -13.12 1.00 15.62
N LEU A 254 -11.87 0.87 16.04
CA LEU A 254 -11.43 -0.18 16.96
C LEU A 254 -11.94 0.12 18.38
N PRO A 255 -12.45 -0.87 19.12
CA PRO A 255 -12.99 -0.66 20.46
C PRO A 255 -11.86 -0.66 21.51
N ILE A 256 -10.88 0.24 21.32
CA ILE A 256 -9.79 0.52 22.26
C ILE A 256 -10.04 1.89 22.91
N SER A 257 -9.64 2.08 24.16
CA SER A 257 -9.82 3.37 24.84
C SER A 257 -9.01 4.47 24.15
N GLU A 258 -9.65 5.62 23.88
CA GLU A 258 -9.03 6.78 23.20
C GLU A 258 -7.75 7.26 23.92
N VAL A 259 -7.67 7.08 25.24
CA VAL A 259 -6.52 7.43 26.08
C VAL A 259 -5.26 6.63 25.76
N THR A 260 -5.38 5.46 25.13
CA THR A 260 -4.24 4.58 24.80
C THR A 260 -3.60 4.91 23.44
N VAL A 261 -4.22 5.79 22.65
CA VAL A 261 -3.87 6.03 21.23
C VAL A 261 -3.31 7.45 21.00
N VAL A 262 -2.73 8.06 22.05
CA VAL A 262 -2.01 9.34 21.96
C VAL A 262 -0.51 9.07 21.95
#